data_AF-A0A4R6V6D8-F1
#
_entry.id   AF-A0A4R6V6D8-F1
#
_cell.length_a   1.000
_cell.length_b   1.000
_cell.length_c   1.000
_cell.angle_alpha   90.00
_cell.angle_beta   90.00
_cell.angle_gamma   90.00
#
_symmetry.space_group_name_H-M   'P 1'
#
loop_
_entity.id
_entity.type
_entity.pdbx_description
1 polymer ?
#
loop_
_entity_poly.entity_id
_entity_poly.type
_entity_poly.pdbx_seq_one_letter_code
_entity_poly.pdbx_strand_id
1 'polypeptide(L)'
;MPRRKPRHVRLTEPLVRENGELRPASWDEALERAAAGLRGVPSDAFGMFSCSKATNEMNYTAQKFSRVVMGSNNVDSCNRT
;
A
#
# COMPACT_ATOMS: atom_id res chain seq x y z
N MET A 1 -27.79 23.66 -14.49
CA MET A 1 -27.80 22.19 -14.37
C MET A 1 -26.88 21.78 -13.22
N PRO A 2 -27.31 20.94 -12.26
CA PRO A 2 -26.46 20.54 -11.14
C PRO A 2 -25.33 19.63 -11.63
N ARG A 3 -24.07 19.95 -11.28
CA ARG A 3 -22.91 19.14 -11.66
C ARG A 3 -22.97 17.79 -10.94
N ARG A 4 -22.96 16.71 -11.71
CA ARG A 4 -22.85 15.32 -11.24
C ARG A 4 -21.59 15.17 -10.37
N LYS A 5 -21.73 14.65 -9.14
CA LYS A 5 -20.58 14.31 -8.28
C LYS A 5 -19.60 13.40 -9.05
N PRO A 6 -18.28 13.65 -9.03
CA PRO A 6 -17.33 12.80 -9.71
C PRO A 6 -17.39 11.38 -9.15
N ARG A 7 -17.44 10.39 -10.04
CA ARG A 7 -17.62 8.96 -9.70
C ARG A 7 -16.47 8.39 -8.85
N HIS A 8 -15.30 9.03 -8.89
CA HIS A 8 -14.13 8.71 -8.06
C HIS A 8 -13.44 10.02 -7.68
N VAL A 9 -13.33 10.28 -6.39
CA VAL A 9 -12.60 11.42 -5.84
C VAL A 9 -11.20 10.95 -5.48
N ARG A 10 -10.19 11.78 -5.74
CA ARG A 10 -8.81 11.49 -5.30
C ARG A 10 -8.78 11.48 -3.77
N LEU A 11 -8.27 10.42 -3.18
CA LEU A 11 -8.05 10.34 -1.73
C LEU A 11 -6.99 11.37 -1.32
N THR A 12 -7.27 12.11 -0.25
CA THR A 12 -6.39 13.16 0.28
C THR A 12 -5.87 12.87 1.69
N GLU A 13 -6.39 11.82 2.32
CA GLU A 13 -6.05 11.41 3.68
C GLU A 13 -6.00 9.87 3.76
N PRO A 14 -5.21 9.30 4.68
CA PRO A 14 -5.19 7.86 4.87
C PRO A 14 -6.48 7.38 5.54
N LEU A 15 -6.87 6.14 5.24
CA LEU A 15 -8.04 5.49 5.81
C LEU A 15 -7.63 4.25 6.57
N VAL A 16 -8.19 4.05 7.76
CA VAL A 16 -8.01 2.85 8.58
C VAL A 16 -9.32 2.08 8.66
N ARG A 17 -9.25 0.75 8.63
CA ARG A 17 -10.42 -0.11 8.81
C ARG A 17 -10.67 -0.37 10.29
N GLU A 18 -11.88 -0.09 10.73
CA GLU A 18 -12.37 -0.30 12.09
C GLU A 18 -13.81 -0.81 12.02
N ASN A 19 -14.12 -1.91 12.72
CA ASN A 19 -15.45 -2.54 12.72
C ASN A 19 -16.04 -2.81 11.31
N GLY A 20 -15.16 -3.12 10.34
CA GLY A 20 -15.54 -3.41 8.95
C GLY A 20 -15.60 -2.19 8.04
N GLU A 21 -15.68 -0.97 8.59
CA GLU A 21 -15.79 0.27 7.83
C GLU A 21 -14.44 1.01 7.73
N LEU A 22 -14.26 1.81 6.67
CA LEU A 22 -13.09 2.66 6.50
C LEU A 22 -13.39 4.06 7.03
N ARG A 23 -12.53 4.57 7.91
CA ARG A 23 -12.58 5.95 8.41
C ARG A 23 -11.27 6.69 8.18
N PRO A 24 -11.29 8.04 8.05
CA PRO A 24 -10.09 8.86 8.07
C PRO A 24 -9.22 8.63 9.30
N ALA A 25 -7.91 8.79 9.12
CA ALA A 25 -6.90 8.64 10.17
C ALA A 25 -5.79 9.69 10.00
N SER A 26 -4.99 9.89 11.06
CA SER A 26 -3.72 10.60 10.93
C SER A 26 -2.68 9.72 10.22
N TRP A 27 -1.63 10.33 9.70
CA TRP A 27 -0.50 9.59 9.13
C TRP A 27 0.18 8.70 10.17
N ASP A 28 0.35 9.18 11.41
CA ASP A 28 0.96 8.40 12.48
C ASP A 28 0.14 7.15 12.81
N GLU A 29 -1.19 7.28 12.94
CA GLU A 29 -2.08 6.14 13.17
C GLU A 29 -2.02 5.16 11.99
N ALA A 30 -2.12 5.65 10.76
CA ALA A 30 -2.13 4.80 9.57
C ALA A 30 -0.83 4.00 9.41
N LEU A 31 0.32 4.65 9.63
CA LEU A 31 1.62 4.01 9.53
C LEU A 31 1.86 3.02 10.68
N GLU A 32 1.47 3.35 11.91
CA GLU A 32 1.59 2.43 13.05
C GLU A 32 0.73 1.18 12.82
N ARG A 33 -0.51 1.36 12.33
CA ARG A 33 -1.40 0.23 11.99
C ARG A 33 -0.84 -0.64 10.89
N ALA A 34 -0.28 -0.04 9.83
CA ALA A 34 0.38 -0.78 8.75
C ALA A 34 1.60 -1.56 9.25
N ALA A 35 2.46 -0.93 10.05
CA ALA A 35 3.65 -1.56 10.63
C ALA A 35 3.26 -2.72 11.56
N ALA A 36 2.25 -2.52 12.43
CA ALA A 36 1.73 -3.56 13.30
C ALA A 36 1.17 -4.75 12.52
N GLY A 37 0.47 -4.51 11.40
CA GLY A 37 -0.07 -5.58 10.55
C GLY A 37 0.99 -6.37 9.78
N LEU A 38 2.15 -5.77 9.52
CA LEU A 38 3.27 -6.43 8.84
C LEU A 38 4.24 -7.11 9.81
N ARG A 39 4.24 -6.72 11.09
CA ARG A 39 5.18 -7.25 12.09
C ARG A 39 4.96 -8.74 12.30
N GLY A 40 6.02 -9.52 12.13
CA GLY A 40 6.00 -10.97 12.33
C GLY A 40 5.33 -11.76 11.20
N VAL A 41 4.94 -11.10 10.10
CA VAL A 41 4.47 -11.81 8.90
C VAL A 41 5.61 -12.66 8.32
N PRO A 42 5.42 -13.97 8.10
CA PRO A 42 6.41 -14.82 7.46
C PRO A 42 6.78 -14.33 6.06
N SER A 43 8.03 -14.52 5.66
CA SER A 43 8.53 -14.00 4.38
C SER A 43 7.83 -14.60 3.15
N ASP A 44 7.43 -15.87 3.23
CA ASP A 44 6.68 -16.57 2.19
C ASP A 44 5.21 -16.13 2.10
N ALA A 45 4.67 -15.52 3.15
CA ALA A 45 3.32 -14.95 3.20
C ALA A 45 3.25 -13.48 2.77
N PHE A 46 4.39 -12.79 2.65
CA PHE A 46 4.45 -11.41 2.17
C PHE A 46 4.60 -11.35 0.64
N GLY A 47 3.94 -10.38 0.02
CA GLY A 47 4.09 -10.05 -1.40
C GLY A 47 4.05 -8.54 -1.65
N MET A 48 4.85 -8.08 -2.62
CA MET A 48 4.92 -6.67 -3.01
C MET A 48 4.48 -6.51 -4.47
N PHE A 49 3.48 -5.66 -4.72
CA PHE A 49 3.09 -5.26 -6.07
C PHE A 49 3.57 -3.83 -6.36
N SER A 50 4.47 -3.70 -7.33
CA SER A 50 4.96 -2.41 -7.82
C SER A 50 4.13 -1.91 -9.01
N CYS A 51 4.38 -0.66 -9.43
CA CYS A 51 3.63 -0.01 -10.51
C CYS A 51 4.54 0.23 -11.72
N SER A 52 4.08 -0.14 -12.92
CA SER A 52 4.80 0.12 -14.18
C SER A 52 4.94 1.61 -14.51
N LYS A 53 4.13 2.46 -13.87
CA LYS A 53 4.15 3.93 -14.01
C LYS A 53 4.84 4.63 -12.84
N ALA A 54 5.39 3.89 -11.87
CA ALA A 54 6.22 4.49 -10.82
C ALA A 54 7.63 4.77 -11.34
N THR A 55 8.36 5.64 -10.65
CA THR A 55 9.76 5.91 -10.98
C THR A 55 10.66 4.73 -10.65
N ASN A 56 11.88 4.71 -11.21
CA ASN A 56 12.86 3.65 -10.92
C ASN A 56 13.23 3.61 -9.44
N GLU A 57 13.34 4.77 -8.78
CA GLU A 57 13.66 4.90 -7.36
C GLU A 57 12.57 4.31 -6.47
N MET A 58 11.30 4.51 -6.84
CA MET A 58 10.17 3.92 -6.13
C MET A 58 10.18 2.40 -6.24
N ASN A 59 10.44 1.88 -7.44
CA ASN A 59 10.52 0.43 -7.68
C ASN A 59 11.74 -0.20 -6.98
N TYR A 60 12.88 0.49 -6.96
CA TYR A 60 14.06 0.09 -6.21
C TYR A 60 13.77 -0.01 -4.71
N THR A 61 13.11 1.01 -4.15
CA THR A 61 12.77 1.06 -2.72
C THR A 61 11.79 -0.05 -2.34
N ALA A 62 10.74 -0.28 -3.14
CA ALA A 62 9.77 -1.35 -2.91
C ALA A 62 10.44 -2.74 -2.90
N GLN A 63 11.34 -2.99 -3.86
CA GLN A 63 12.11 -4.23 -3.93
C GLN A 63 13.05 -4.38 -2.72
N LYS A 64 13.76 -3.31 -2.34
CA LYS A 64 14.68 -3.31 -1.19
C LYS A 64 13.93 -3.57 0.11
N PHE A 65 12.77 -2.95 0.31
CA PHE A 65 11.92 -3.21 1.47
C PHE A 65 11.48 -4.68 1.53
N SER A 66 10.95 -5.23 0.42
CA SER A 66 10.51 -6.62 0.37
C SER A 66 11.62 -7.59 0.75
N ARG A 67 12.82 -7.41 0.20
CA ARG A 67 13.92 -8.38 0.39
C ARG A 67 14.66 -8.20 1.71
N VAL A 68 14.91 -6.95 2.12
CA VAL A 68 15.76 -6.66 3.29
C VAL A 68 14.94 -6.61 4.57
N VAL A 69 13.74 -6.03 4.53
CA VAL A 69 12.90 -5.86 5.73
C VAL A 69 11.97 -7.05 5.91
N MET A 70 11.26 -7.45 4.85
CA MET A 70 10.30 -8.56 4.93
C MET A 70 10.91 -9.93 4.62
N GLY A 71 12.16 -9.99 4.14
CA GLY A 71 12.84 -11.25 3.80
C GLY A 71 12.23 -11.99 2.60
N SER A 72 11.39 -11.33 1.80
CA SER A 72 10.61 -11.95 0.73
C SER A 72 11.12 -11.56 -0.66
N ASN A 73 11.17 -12.55 -1.55
CA ASN A 73 11.43 -12.37 -2.97
C ASN A 73 10.15 -12.29 -3.83
N ASN A 74 8.97 -12.37 -3.21
CA ASN A 74 7.68 -12.31 -3.89
C ASN A 74 7.35 -10.87 -4.30
N VAL A 75 7.94 -10.43 -5.42
CA VAL A 75 7.73 -9.09 -5.98
C VAL A 75 7.20 -9.20 -7.40
N ASP A 76 6.11 -8.50 -7.69
CA ASP A 76 5.50 -8.44 -9.03
C ASP A 76 5.07 -7.02 -9.39
N SER A 77 4.57 -6.79 -10.61
CA SER A 77 4.10 -5.50 -11.10
C SER A 77 2.76 -5.57 -11.81
N CYS A 78 2.03 -4.46 -11.83
CA CYS A 78 0.68 -4.36 -12.43
C CYS A 78 0.62 -4.45 -13.96
N ASN A 79 1.73 -4.79 -14.64
CA ASN A 79 1.80 -4.90 -16.11
C ASN A 79 2.35 -6.26 -16.56
N ARG A 80 2.20 -7.32 -15.76
CA ARG A 80 2.35 -8.68 -16.26
C ARG A 80 1.13 -9.05 -17.12
N THR A 81 1.32 -8.99 -18.43
CA THR A 81 0.47 -9.60 -19.47
C THR A 81 1.35 -10.51 -20.32
#